data_AF-A0A522B5M2-F1
#
_entry.id   AF-A0A522B5M2-F1
#
_cell.length_a   1.000
_cell.length_b   1.000
_cell.length_c   1.000
_cell.angle_alpha   90.00
_cell.angle_beta   90.00
_cell.angle_gamma   90.00
#
_symmetry.space_group_name_H-M   'P 1'
#
loop_
_entity.id
_entity.type
_entity.pdbx_description
1 polymer ?
#
loop_
_entity_poly.entity_id
_entity_poly.type
_entity_poly.pdbx_seq_one_letter_code
_entity_poly.pdbx_strand_id
1 'polypeptide(L)' 'TPAGTFYIAEDYHQEYFARNPGQGYCVAVVNPKVAKFRQKFADRLKK' A
#
# COMPACT_ATOMS: atom_id res chain seq x y z
N THR A 1 -4.80 0.92 26.36
CA THR A 1 -3.39 0.78 26.80
C THR A 1 -2.49 1.45 25.76
N PRO A 2 -1.30 1.94 26.13
CA PRO A 2 -0.36 2.52 25.17
C PRO A 2 0.13 1.47 24.16
N ALA A 3 0.46 1.90 22.95
CA ALA A 3 1.11 1.05 21.96
C ALA A 3 2.53 0.65 22.46
N GLY A 4 2.96 -0.57 22.15
CA GLY A 4 4.29 -1.06 22.50
C GLY A 4 5.40 -0.49 21.62
N THR A 5 6.64 -0.90 21.88
CA THR A 5 7.81 -0.53 21.07
C THR A 5 7.62 -0.96 19.61
N PHE A 6 7.82 -0.02 18.69
CA PHE A 6 7.77 -0.27 17.25
C PHE A 6 9.18 -0.49 16.70
N TYR A 7 9.35 -1.52 15.87
CA TYR A 7 10.60 -1.82 15.16
C TYR A 7 10.38 -1.58 13.67
N ILE A 8 11.20 -0.70 13.10
CA ILE A 8 11.12 -0.34 11.69
C ILE A 8 11.61 -1.53 10.84
N ALA A 9 10.87 -1.88 9.80
CA ALA A 9 11.29 -2.85 8.81
C ALA A 9 12.38 -2.28 7.89
N GLU A 10 13.18 -3.16 7.29
CA GLU A 10 14.29 -2.82 6.40
C GLU A 10 13.88 -1.86 5.27
N ASP A 11 14.83 -1.05 4.78
CA ASP A 11 14.58 0.03 3.81
C ASP A 11 13.96 -0.46 2.48
N TYR A 12 14.26 -1.69 2.07
CA TYR A 12 13.70 -2.26 0.85
C TYR A 12 12.23 -2.67 1.00
N HIS A 13 11.74 -2.86 2.23
CA HIS A 13 10.32 -3.08 2.50
C HIS A 13 9.50 -1.77 2.41
N GLN A 14 10.15 -0.63 2.59
CA GLN A 14 9.50 0.68 2.49
C GLN A 14 9.12 0.97 1.03
N GLU A 15 7.92 1.51 0.80
CA GLU A 15 7.40 1.82 -0.55
C GLU A 15 7.48 0.65 -1.55
N TYR A 16 7.47 -0.60 -1.07
CA TYR A 16 7.73 -1.78 -1.90
C TYR A 16 6.80 -1.86 -3.11
N PHE A 17 5.51 -1.60 -2.91
CA PHE A 17 4.52 -1.61 -3.98
C PHE A 17 4.76 -0.54 -5.03
N ALA A 18 5.13 0.67 -4.61
CA ALA A 18 5.41 1.78 -5.52
C ALA A 18 6.68 1.51 -6.36
N ARG A 19 7.68 0.86 -5.76
CA ARG A 19 8.95 0.51 -6.42
C ARG A 19 8.84 -0.75 -7.30
N ASN A 20 7.94 -1.68 -6.98
CA ASN A 20 7.82 -2.98 -7.65
C ASN A 20 6.38 -3.29 -8.10
N PRO A 21 5.68 -2.39 -8.83
CA PRO A 21 4.26 -2.55 -9.11
C PRO A 21 3.94 -3.76 -10.00
N GLY A 22 4.90 -4.21 -10.82
CA GLY A 22 4.77 -5.36 -11.72
C GLY A 22 5.10 -6.71 -11.07
N GLN A 23 5.51 -6.74 -9.80
CA GLN A 23 5.82 -7.99 -9.11
C GLN A 23 4.52 -8.81 -8.96
N GLY A 24 4.60 -10.13 -9.16
CA GLY A 24 3.42 -11.01 -9.26
C GLY A 24 2.46 -10.95 -8.06
N TYR A 25 2.98 -10.88 -6.83
CA TYR A 25 2.20 -10.62 -5.61
C TYR A 25 1.55 -9.22 -5.63
N CYS A 26 2.27 -8.18 -6.03
CA CYS A 26 1.69 -6.84 -6.16
C CYS A 26 0.51 -6.83 -7.16
N VAL A 27 0.68 -7.51 -8.30
CA VAL A 27 -0.35 -7.64 -9.34
C VAL A 27 -1.55 -8.45 -8.85
N ALA A 28 -1.32 -9.61 -8.25
CA ALA A 28 -2.41 -10.52 -7.86
C ALA A 28 -3.14 -10.08 -6.58
N VAL A 29 -2.45 -9.42 -5.64
CA VAL A 29 -2.97 -9.18 -4.28
C VAL A 29 -3.16 -7.70 -3.97
N VAL A 30 -2.20 -6.84 -4.29
CA VAL A 30 -2.20 -5.43 -3.86
C VAL A 30 -3.01 -4.57 -4.84
N ASN A 31 -2.76 -4.69 -6.14
CA ASN A 31 -3.43 -3.96 -7.20
C ASN A 31 -4.97 -3.96 -7.09
N PRO A 32 -5.65 -5.12 -6.97
CA PRO A 32 -7.12 -5.12 -6.89
C PRO A 32 -7.63 -4.40 -5.65
N LYS A 33 -6.89 -4.40 -4.53
CA LYS A 33 -7.28 -3.70 -3.30
C LYS A 33 -7.13 -2.19 -3.46
N VAL A 34 -6.00 -1.75 -4.03
CA VAL A 34 -5.73 -0.32 -4.29
C VAL A 34 -6.73 0.23 -5.31
N ALA A 35 -7.02 -0.51 -6.37
CA ALA A 35 -8.01 -0.11 -7.37
C ALA A 35 -9.40 0.09 -6.75
N LYS A 36 -9.87 -0.87 -5.92
CA LYS A 36 -11.15 -0.74 -5.20
C LYS A 36 -11.17 0.47 -4.26
N PHE A 37 -10.07 0.72 -3.55
CA PHE A 37 -9.97 1.90 -2.68
C PHE A 37 -10.11 3.20 -3.49
N ARG A 38 -9.36 3.33 -4.59
CA ARG A 38 -9.40 4.51 -5.45
C ARG A 38 -10.79 4.74 -6.05
N GLN A 39 -11.46 3.68 -6.48
CA GLN A 39 -12.84 3.76 -6.99
C GLN A 39 -13.82 4.20 -5.89
N LYS A 40 -13.71 3.64 -4.69
CA LYS A 40 -14.66 3.92 -3.59
C LYS A 40 -14.57 5.35 -3.06
N PHE A 41 -13.40 5.98 -3.16
CA PHE A 41 -13.16 7.32 -2.60
C PHE A 41 -12.74 8.33 -3.68
N ALA A 42 -13.13 8.09 -4.94
CA ALA A 42 -12.78 8.96 -6.06
C ALA A 42 -13.28 10.41 -5.85
N ASP A 43 -14.40 10.59 -5.14
CA ASP A 43 -14.98 11.88 -4.76
C ASP A 43 -14.13 12.69 -3.78
N ARG A 44 -13.20 12.04 -3.07
CA ARG A 44 -12.33 12.66 -2.05
C ARG A 44 -10.94 12.99 -2.57
N LEU A 45 -10.68 12.75 -3.86
CA LEU A 45 -9.39 13.11 -4.45
C LEU A 45 -9.27 14.64 -4.48
N LYS A 46 -8.14 15.15 -3.96
CA LYS A 46 -7.84 16.59 -4.06
C LYS A 46 -7.85 16.99 -5.55
N LYS A 47 -8.59 18.06 -5.84
CA LYS A 47 -8.60 18.72 -7.15
C LYS A 47 -7.27 19.41 -7.42
#